data_AF-A0AAJ0SDF3-F1
#
_entry.id   AF-A0AAJ0SDF3-F1
#
_cell.length_a   1.000
_cell.length_b   1.000
_cell.length_c   1.000
_cell.angle_alpha   90.00
_cell.angle_beta   90.00
_cell.angle_gamma   90.00
#
_symmetry.space_group_name_H-M   'P 1'
#
loop_
_entity.id
_entity.type
_entity.pdbx_description
1 polymer ?
#
loop_
_entity_poly.entity_id
_entity_poly.type
_entity_poly.pdbx_seq_one_letter_code
_entity_poly.pdbx_strand_id
1 'polypeptide(L)'
;MNIKPQIRIVIIEIICLLYVLLFVYAATSKLLDFEHFRIELGQSPLLSAFADWISVLVPVVEYLTCLLILIPRFRLAGLFCAYGLMVMFTAYIFIILKYTSFVPCSCGGVLEKLDWKSHMIFNTLFVCLAIAGILLYDKNKKNTSQFMLNGKLLGLFSLVTIIGISIVALLFILSENIMHYHNKLTRRFPHSPVEQEAILDLKLNSYYIAGVDSIHVYLGNVTAPLVVTTLDKQFQSIHKNMIEINKKNLPFRGIKVCVIPPYFFAADGTIPCIFRGKTDNWKAELVNQNGEYFTTVIPIDSVTIAVSTNSKKNGDNILGVIQIGNKTQTILNPQILQKQFDGVFDTDGHLLYSKDIQSIIYLYAYRNQFTISDKKLKIIGRGTTIDTISHAKLSIIKDQKYNQRKFSKPPLFVNKDVTVYKNLLFVNSAIPGRYETDRMWKRTSVIDVYDLMNKTYILSFTLNDLDNRKVKKIVAHNNQLYVLIGTHIIRFKMDSQITSKYSKTNTNNLLAK
;
A
#
# COMPACT_ATOMS: atom_id res chain seq x y z
N MET A 1 29.00 -18.95 47.64
CA MET A 1 30.25 -18.20 47.47
C MET A 1 30.04 -16.82 48.10
N ASN A 2 30.68 -16.54 49.25
CA ASN A 2 30.48 -15.26 49.97
C ASN A 2 31.27 -14.16 49.28
N ILE A 3 30.61 -13.37 48.42
CA ILE A 3 31.22 -12.22 47.77
C ILE A 3 31.56 -11.17 48.83
N LYS A 4 32.81 -10.71 48.88
CA LYS A 4 33.25 -9.65 49.81
C LYS A 4 32.41 -8.38 49.58
N PRO A 5 32.06 -7.62 50.64
CA PRO A 5 31.18 -6.45 50.53
C PRO A 5 31.75 -5.36 49.60
N GLN A 6 33.07 -5.20 49.56
CA GLN A 6 33.75 -4.27 48.63
C GLN A 6 33.57 -4.68 47.17
N ILE A 7 33.69 -5.97 46.85
CA ILE A 7 33.50 -6.51 45.50
C ILE A 7 32.06 -6.32 45.04
N ARG A 8 31.09 -6.51 45.94
CA ARG A 8 29.66 -6.29 45.67
C ARG A 8 29.36 -4.84 45.27
N ILE A 9 29.93 -3.86 45.97
CA ILE A 9 29.75 -2.43 45.65
C ILE A 9 30.33 -2.12 44.28
N VAL A 10 31.56 -2.57 44.01
CA VAL A 10 32.23 -2.36 42.72
C VAL A 10 31.44 -2.98 41.57
N ILE A 11 30.89 -4.20 41.74
CA ILE A 11 30.04 -4.84 40.71
C ILE A 11 28.80 -4.00 40.43
N ILE A 12 28.11 -3.49 41.45
CA ILE A 12 26.92 -2.65 41.27
C ILE A 12 27.28 -1.36 40.54
N GLU A 13 28.40 -0.72 40.90
CA GLU A 13 28.87 0.50 40.23
C GLU A 13 29.20 0.25 38.76
N ILE A 14 29.89 -0.86 38.45
CA ILE A 14 30.16 -1.27 37.06
C ILE A 14 28.86 -1.45 36.29
N ILE A 15 27.89 -2.19 36.85
CA ILE A 15 26.58 -2.40 36.20
C ILE A 15 25.87 -1.06 35.95
N CYS A 16 25.87 -0.17 36.95
CA CYS A 16 25.25 1.15 36.82
C CYS A 16 25.93 1.99 35.73
N LEU A 17 27.26 2.01 35.68
CA LEU A 17 28.03 2.74 34.68
C LEU A 17 27.81 2.18 33.27
N LEU A 18 27.71 0.86 33.10
CA LEU A 18 27.38 0.23 31.82
C LEU A 18 26.00 0.67 31.31
N TYR A 19 25.00 0.73 32.19
CA TYR A 19 23.67 1.23 31.83
C TYR A 19 23.66 2.71 31.48
N VAL A 20 24.34 3.54 32.26
CA VAL A 20 24.47 4.97 31.97
C VAL A 20 25.15 5.17 30.63
N LEU A 21 26.25 4.47 30.36
CA LEU A 21 26.94 4.53 29.08
C LEU A 21 26.00 4.15 27.92
N LEU A 22 25.31 3.01 28.03
CA LEU A 22 24.40 2.52 27.00
C LEU A 22 23.28 3.52 26.70
N PHE A 23 22.55 3.98 27.72
CA PHE A 23 21.38 4.83 27.53
C PHE A 23 21.75 6.27 27.18
N VAL A 24 22.82 6.84 27.74
CA VAL A 24 23.28 8.18 27.31
C VAL A 24 23.71 8.13 25.85
N TYR A 25 24.49 7.13 25.46
CA TYR A 25 24.91 6.96 24.07
C TYR A 25 23.69 6.82 23.14
N ALA A 26 22.76 5.92 23.48
CA ALA A 26 21.57 5.64 22.67
C ALA A 26 20.60 6.82 22.60
N ALA A 27 20.43 7.59 23.68
CA ALA A 27 19.58 8.78 23.69
C ALA A 27 20.23 9.94 22.93
N THR A 28 21.54 10.14 23.11
CA THR A 28 22.30 11.19 22.41
C THR A 28 22.28 10.95 20.90
N SER A 29 22.54 9.72 20.43
CA SER A 29 22.53 9.41 19.00
C SER A 29 21.15 9.65 18.36
N LYS A 30 20.06 9.31 19.07
CA LYS A 30 18.69 9.56 18.62
C LYS A 30 18.35 11.06 18.55
N LEU A 31 18.85 11.86 19.48
CA LEU A 31 18.59 13.31 19.48
C LEU A 31 19.43 14.06 18.45
N LEU A 32 20.67 13.62 18.22
CA LEU A 32 21.54 14.23 17.20
C LEU A 32 20.98 14.03 15.79
N ASP A 33 20.39 12.88 15.50
CA ASP A 33 19.71 12.60 14.22
C ASP A 33 18.21 12.31 14.43
N PHE A 34 17.53 13.26 15.06
CA PHE A 34 16.13 13.12 15.47
C PHE A 34 15.18 12.88 14.29
N GLU A 35 15.40 13.56 13.16
CA GLU A 35 14.55 13.38 11.98
C GLU A 35 14.68 11.98 11.40
N HIS A 36 15.90 11.46 11.28
CA HIS A 36 16.13 10.09 10.83
C HIS A 36 15.48 9.08 11.78
N PHE A 37 15.73 9.21 13.09
CA PHE A 37 15.13 8.33 14.09
C PHE A 37 13.60 8.32 14.03
N ARG A 38 12.97 9.49 13.88
CA ARG A 38 11.51 9.60 13.74
C ARG A 38 11.01 8.89 12.46
N ILE A 39 11.74 9.03 11.35
CA ILE A 39 11.41 8.35 10.08
C ILE A 39 11.53 6.83 10.23
N GLU A 40 12.59 6.32 10.85
CA GLU A 40 12.76 4.87 11.08
C GLU A 40 11.66 4.29 11.98
N LEU A 41 11.31 4.99 13.07
CA LEU A 41 10.16 4.64 13.90
C LEU A 41 8.86 4.64 13.10
N GLY A 42 8.72 5.61 12.19
CA GLY A 42 7.61 5.73 11.25
C GLY A 42 7.47 4.55 10.28
N GLN A 43 8.59 3.87 9.98
CA GLN A 43 8.65 2.70 9.10
C GLN A 43 8.46 1.37 9.86
N SER A 44 8.60 1.38 11.18
CA SER A 44 8.36 0.20 12.03
C SER A 44 6.86 -0.14 12.10
N PRO A 45 6.43 -1.38 11.75
CA PRO A 45 5.01 -1.78 11.75
C PRO A 45 4.27 -1.47 13.05
N LEU A 46 4.96 -1.64 14.19
CA LEU A 46 4.43 -1.50 15.54
C LEU A 46 4.38 -0.05 16.03
N LEU A 47 5.33 0.78 15.58
CA LEU A 47 5.54 2.13 16.12
C LEU A 47 5.11 3.24 15.16
N SER A 48 4.84 2.90 13.88
CA SER A 48 4.49 3.84 12.83
C SER A 48 3.35 4.81 13.18
N ALA A 49 2.30 4.31 13.84
CA ALA A 49 1.16 5.11 14.29
C ALA A 49 1.50 6.09 15.42
N PHE A 50 2.58 5.82 16.17
CA PHE A 50 2.98 6.55 17.37
C PHE A 50 4.37 7.20 17.26
N ALA A 51 4.99 7.16 16.07
CA ALA A 51 6.39 7.56 15.86
C ALA A 51 6.68 8.99 16.34
N ASP A 52 5.76 9.94 16.10
CA ASP A 52 5.89 11.32 16.56
C ASP A 52 6.06 11.41 18.09
N TRP A 53 5.24 10.70 18.86
CA TRP A 53 5.30 10.73 20.33
C TRP A 53 6.45 9.86 20.89
N ILE A 54 6.65 8.68 20.30
CA ILE A 54 7.67 7.73 20.76
C ILE A 54 9.08 8.24 20.47
N SER A 55 9.27 8.98 19.38
CA SER A 55 10.57 9.59 19.03
C SER A 55 11.08 10.54 20.11
N VAL A 56 10.19 11.21 20.82
CA VAL A 56 10.54 12.09 21.96
C VAL A 56 10.57 11.32 23.27
N LEU A 57 9.59 10.45 23.51
CA LEU A 57 9.42 9.74 24.78
C LEU A 57 10.62 8.84 25.10
N VAL A 58 11.14 8.11 24.10
CA VAL A 58 12.21 7.13 24.31
C VAL A 58 13.51 7.79 24.82
N PRO A 59 14.10 8.80 24.13
CA PRO A 59 15.30 9.48 24.64
C PRO A 59 15.11 10.13 26.01
N VAL A 60 13.93 10.71 26.28
CA VAL A 60 13.62 11.33 27.58
C VAL A 60 13.64 10.28 28.69
N VAL A 61 12.99 9.14 28.49
CA VAL A 61 12.95 8.07 29.49
C VAL A 61 14.33 7.42 29.68
N GLU A 62 15.14 7.31 28.61
CA GLU A 62 16.53 6.84 28.68
C GLU A 62 17.39 7.76 29.58
N TYR A 63 17.32 9.08 29.38
CA TYR A 63 18.05 10.04 30.24
C TYR A 63 17.54 10.08 31.67
N LEU A 64 16.21 10.07 31.88
CA LEU A 64 15.63 10.03 33.22
C LEU A 64 16.08 8.77 33.98
N THR A 65 16.16 7.64 33.28
CA THR A 65 16.68 6.39 33.86
C THR A 65 18.14 6.52 34.28
N CYS A 66 18.98 7.17 33.47
CA CYS A 66 20.38 7.45 33.83
C CYS A 66 20.47 8.32 35.10
N LEU A 67 19.65 9.37 35.19
CA LEU A 67 19.61 10.24 36.38
C LEU A 67 19.21 9.46 37.64
N LEU A 68 18.20 8.58 37.54
CA LEU A 68 17.79 7.72 38.66
C LEU A 68 18.89 6.76 39.10
N ILE A 69 19.68 6.22 38.16
CA ILE A 69 20.80 5.31 38.46
C ILE A 69 21.95 6.05 39.15
N LEU A 70 22.29 7.26 38.68
CA LEU A 70 23.38 8.06 39.21
C LEU A 70 23.13 8.52 40.65
N ILE A 71 21.90 8.90 40.98
CA ILE A 71 21.54 9.36 42.33
C ILE A 71 21.43 8.16 43.30
N PRO A 72 22.29 8.03 44.33
CA PRO A 72 22.33 6.84 45.18
C PRO A 72 21.00 6.52 45.89
N ARG A 73 20.19 7.54 46.18
CA ARG A 73 18.86 7.38 46.77
C ARG A 73 17.87 6.66 45.84
N PHE A 74 17.95 6.92 44.54
CA PHE A 74 17.01 6.41 43.52
C PHE A 74 17.55 5.24 42.72
N ARG A 75 18.80 4.82 42.96
CA ARG A 75 19.50 3.79 42.18
C ARG A 75 18.72 2.50 41.97
N LEU A 76 18.05 1.98 43.01
CA LEU A 76 17.22 0.78 42.87
C LEU A 76 16.05 0.98 41.90
N ALA A 77 15.38 2.14 41.99
CA ALA A 77 14.31 2.49 41.07
C ALA A 77 14.85 2.64 39.64
N GLY A 78 16.00 3.29 39.47
CA GLY A 78 16.70 3.39 38.18
C GLY A 78 17.04 2.04 37.56
N LEU A 79 17.51 1.07 38.36
CA LEU A 79 17.78 -0.30 37.90
C LEU A 79 16.49 -1.05 37.48
N PHE A 80 15.37 -0.85 38.19
CA PHE A 80 14.08 -1.41 37.77
C PHE A 80 13.52 -0.73 36.50
N CYS A 81 13.71 0.59 36.34
CA CYS A 81 13.37 1.29 35.10
C CYS A 81 14.20 0.77 33.92
N ALA A 82 15.52 0.61 34.12
CA ALA A 82 16.41 0.02 33.13
C ALA A 82 16.01 -1.41 32.76
N TYR A 83 15.70 -2.24 33.75
CA TYR A 83 15.17 -3.59 33.54
C TYR A 83 13.90 -3.56 32.66
N GLY A 84 12.92 -2.73 33.03
CA GLY A 84 11.65 -2.60 32.30
C GLY A 84 11.85 -2.16 30.85
N LEU A 85 12.70 -1.15 30.61
CA LEU A 85 13.03 -0.69 29.26
C LEU A 85 13.66 -1.80 28.42
N MET A 86 14.62 -2.53 28.97
CA MET A 86 15.27 -3.63 28.25
C MET A 86 14.29 -4.78 27.95
N VAL A 87 13.36 -5.09 28.87
CA VAL A 87 12.28 -6.06 28.62
C VAL A 87 11.35 -5.56 27.51
N MET A 88 10.94 -4.29 27.53
CA MET A 88 10.09 -3.71 26.47
C MET A 88 10.78 -3.75 25.11
N PHE A 89 12.05 -3.36 25.02
CA PHE A 89 12.80 -3.45 23.77
C PHE A 89 12.98 -4.90 23.28
N THR A 90 13.19 -5.84 24.20
CA THR A 90 13.27 -7.28 23.85
C THR A 90 11.94 -7.80 23.33
N ALA A 91 10.83 -7.45 23.98
CA ALA A 91 9.48 -7.83 23.54
C ALA A 91 9.13 -7.22 22.18
N TYR A 92 9.52 -5.96 21.94
CA TYR A 92 9.38 -5.28 20.67
C TYR A 92 10.11 -6.02 19.53
N ILE A 93 11.39 -6.35 19.73
CA ILE A 93 12.19 -7.11 18.74
C ILE A 93 11.56 -8.49 18.49
N PHE A 94 11.15 -9.19 19.55
CA PHE A 94 10.53 -10.50 19.43
C PHE A 94 9.23 -10.46 18.60
N ILE A 95 8.37 -9.47 18.85
CA ILE A 95 7.11 -9.33 18.10
C ILE A 95 7.39 -9.05 16.64
N ILE A 96 8.33 -8.16 16.31
CA ILE A 96 8.72 -7.89 14.92
C ILE A 96 9.23 -9.16 14.25
N LEU A 97 10.21 -9.84 14.85
CA LEU A 97 10.81 -11.02 14.22
C LEU A 97 9.81 -12.18 14.03
N LYS A 98 8.76 -12.27 14.84
CA LYS A 98 7.81 -13.38 14.80
C LYS A 98 6.52 -13.08 14.03
N TYR A 99 6.01 -11.85 14.11
CA TYR A 99 4.67 -11.49 13.64
C TYR A 99 4.64 -10.50 12.47
N THR A 100 5.76 -9.83 12.16
CA THR A 100 5.78 -8.89 11.02
C THR A 100 6.42 -9.55 9.81
N SER A 101 5.82 -9.34 8.63
CA SER A 101 6.33 -9.88 7.36
C SER A 101 7.58 -9.16 6.86
N PHE A 102 7.96 -8.07 7.53
CA PHE A 102 9.19 -7.34 7.27
C PHE A 102 9.80 -6.83 8.57
N VAL A 103 11.11 -6.78 8.59
CA VAL A 103 11.90 -6.25 9.69
C VAL A 103 12.47 -4.90 9.22
N PRO A 104 12.18 -3.78 9.90
CA PRO A 104 12.71 -2.47 9.50
C PRO A 104 14.24 -2.41 9.65
N CYS A 105 14.86 -1.33 9.19
CA CYS A 105 16.23 -0.98 9.57
C CYS A 105 16.32 -0.73 11.09
N SER A 106 17.49 -0.96 11.69
CA SER A 106 17.65 -0.99 13.14
C SER A 106 17.95 0.40 13.72
N CYS A 107 17.05 0.95 14.54
CA CYS A 107 17.05 2.35 14.98
C CYS A 107 18.09 2.70 16.09
N GLY A 108 19.33 2.19 15.99
CA GLY A 108 20.29 2.11 17.11
C GLY A 108 21.59 2.93 17.02
N GLY A 109 21.77 3.79 16.01
CA GLY A 109 23.06 4.49 15.79
C GLY A 109 24.19 3.49 15.49
N VAL A 110 25.34 3.51 16.17
CA VAL A 110 26.38 2.44 16.01
C VAL A 110 25.85 1.00 16.20
N LEU A 111 24.76 0.81 16.95
CA LEU A 111 24.10 -0.50 17.06
C LEU A 111 23.31 -0.88 15.80
N GLU A 112 22.98 0.05 14.90
CA GLU A 112 22.30 -0.19 13.62
C GLU A 112 22.98 -1.28 12.76
N LYS A 113 24.30 -1.45 12.93
CA LYS A 113 25.10 -2.44 12.19
C LYS A 113 24.94 -3.88 12.69
N LEU A 114 24.37 -4.10 13.86
CA LEU A 114 24.17 -5.45 14.39
C LEU A 114 22.86 -6.03 13.84
N ASP A 115 22.90 -7.31 13.48
CA ASP A 115 21.70 -8.06 13.11
C ASP A 115 20.69 -8.14 14.27
N TRP A 116 19.40 -8.25 13.95
CA TRP A 116 18.29 -8.23 14.92
C TRP A 116 18.38 -9.35 15.97
N LYS A 117 18.91 -10.52 15.59
CA LYS A 117 19.17 -11.59 16.57
C LYS A 117 20.27 -11.20 17.55
N SER A 118 21.31 -10.54 17.06
CA SER A 118 22.41 -10.05 17.90
C SER A 118 21.93 -8.95 18.85
N HIS A 119 21.02 -8.06 18.40
CA HIS A 119 20.34 -7.08 19.25
C HIS A 119 19.54 -7.73 20.36
N MET A 120 18.77 -8.77 20.05
CA MET A 120 17.99 -9.48 21.05
C MET A 120 18.88 -10.14 22.11
N ILE A 121 20.02 -10.73 21.70
CA ILE A 121 21.02 -11.30 22.63
C ILE A 121 21.62 -10.19 23.50
N PHE A 122 22.03 -9.08 22.90
CA PHE A 122 22.56 -7.92 23.61
C PHE A 122 21.58 -7.39 24.65
N ASN A 123 20.30 -7.23 24.28
CA ASN A 123 19.28 -6.76 25.20
C ASN A 123 19.05 -7.76 26.34
N THR A 124 19.04 -9.05 26.05
CA THR A 124 18.89 -10.12 27.05
C THR A 124 20.06 -10.13 28.05
N LEU A 125 21.29 -9.89 27.58
CA LEU A 125 22.47 -9.72 28.45
C LEU A 125 22.24 -8.59 29.46
N PHE A 126 21.79 -7.42 28.99
CA PHE A 126 21.49 -6.30 29.87
C PHE A 126 20.33 -6.63 30.83
N VAL A 127 19.26 -7.30 30.40
CA VAL A 127 18.21 -7.79 31.31
C VAL A 127 18.81 -8.63 32.46
N CYS A 128 19.73 -9.54 32.16
CA CYS A 128 20.44 -10.32 33.19
C CYS A 128 21.31 -9.45 34.10
N LEU A 129 22.00 -8.43 33.57
CA LEU A 129 22.79 -7.48 34.35
C LEU A 129 21.92 -6.65 35.30
N ALA A 130 20.74 -6.18 34.87
CA ALA A 130 19.80 -5.51 35.78
C ALA A 130 19.32 -6.44 36.90
N ILE A 131 18.96 -7.69 36.60
CA ILE A 131 18.57 -8.67 37.62
C ILE A 131 19.71 -8.84 38.63
N ALA A 132 20.95 -9.05 38.15
CA ALA A 132 22.12 -9.17 39.01
C ALA A 132 22.33 -7.91 39.87
N GLY A 133 22.25 -6.72 39.27
CA GLY A 133 22.40 -5.43 39.96
C GLY A 133 21.36 -5.24 41.06
N ILE A 134 20.09 -5.56 40.79
CA ILE A 134 18.98 -5.45 41.75
C ILE A 134 19.15 -6.46 42.90
N LEU A 135 19.46 -7.72 42.60
CA LEU A 135 19.69 -8.74 43.62
C LEU A 135 20.89 -8.40 44.50
N LEU A 136 21.93 -7.81 43.91
CA LEU A 136 23.09 -7.32 44.64
C LEU A 136 22.84 -5.97 45.33
N TYR A 137 21.77 -5.23 45.07
CA TYR A 137 21.54 -3.93 45.73
C TYR A 137 20.91 -4.04 47.15
N ASP A 138 20.43 -5.23 47.55
CA ASP A 138 19.70 -5.42 48.81
C ASP A 138 20.49 -4.94 50.06
N LYS A 139 20.04 -3.84 50.68
CA LYS A 139 20.75 -3.10 51.73
C LYS A 139 20.79 -3.80 53.10
N ASN A 140 20.13 -4.96 53.29
CA ASN A 140 19.81 -5.41 54.65
C ASN A 140 20.09 -6.89 55.02
N LYS A 141 21.07 -7.58 54.41
CA LYS A 141 21.54 -8.88 54.94
C LYS A 141 23.02 -8.88 55.29
N LYS A 142 23.29 -8.84 56.60
CA LYS A 142 24.58 -9.18 57.23
C LYS A 142 24.92 -10.69 57.18
N ASN A 143 24.05 -11.55 56.63
CA ASN A 143 24.34 -12.98 56.49
C ASN A 143 24.21 -13.47 55.04
N THR A 144 25.32 -13.99 54.54
CA THR A 144 25.65 -14.27 53.14
C THR A 144 25.27 -15.70 52.72
N SER A 145 24.17 -16.29 53.20
CA SER A 145 23.93 -17.73 52.94
C SER A 145 22.54 -18.12 52.48
N GLN A 146 21.82 -17.27 51.74
CA GLN A 146 20.71 -17.79 50.92
C GLN A 146 20.39 -16.86 49.76
N PHE A 147 20.80 -17.33 48.58
CA PHE A 147 20.39 -16.86 47.26
C PHE A 147 18.90 -17.21 47.00
N MET A 148 18.03 -17.03 48.00
CA MET A 148 16.59 -17.20 47.84
C MET A 148 15.99 -15.83 47.51
N LEU A 149 15.41 -15.71 46.31
CA LEU A 149 14.60 -14.56 45.94
C LEU A 149 13.48 -14.40 46.99
N ASN A 150 13.43 -13.25 47.67
CA ASN A 150 12.27 -12.91 48.48
C ASN A 150 11.03 -12.91 47.55
N GLY A 151 9.94 -13.59 47.94
CA GLY A 151 8.74 -13.69 47.10
C GLY A 151 8.17 -12.33 46.64
N LYS A 152 8.37 -11.28 47.44
CA LYS A 152 8.03 -9.88 47.07
C LYS A 152 8.85 -9.35 45.90
N LEU A 153 10.16 -9.66 45.86
CA LEU A 153 11.06 -9.22 44.79
C LEU A 153 10.80 -9.99 43.50
N LEU A 154 10.52 -11.30 43.61
CA LEU A 154 10.07 -12.12 42.48
C LEU A 154 8.77 -11.58 41.89
N GLY A 155 7.78 -11.28 42.75
CA GLY A 155 6.52 -10.68 42.34
C GLY A 155 6.72 -9.36 41.60
N LEU A 156 7.67 -8.51 42.05
CA LEU A 156 7.98 -7.25 41.39
C LEU A 156 8.62 -7.42 40.00
N PHE A 157 9.58 -8.34 39.85
CA PHE A 157 10.15 -8.67 38.54
C PHE A 157 9.10 -9.18 37.56
N SER A 158 8.27 -10.13 38.01
CA SER A 158 7.17 -10.67 37.19
C SER A 158 6.17 -9.59 36.80
N LEU A 159 5.80 -8.71 37.74
CA LEU A 159 4.89 -7.61 37.48
C LEU A 159 5.43 -6.64 36.43
N VAL A 160 6.67 -6.17 36.57
CA VAL A 160 7.31 -5.26 35.61
C VAL A 160 7.42 -5.92 34.23
N THR A 161 7.75 -7.22 34.18
CA THR A 161 7.83 -7.98 32.93
C THR A 161 6.49 -8.08 32.23
N ILE A 162 5.44 -8.50 32.96
CA ILE A 162 4.09 -8.66 32.42
C ILE A 162 3.56 -7.31 31.93
N ILE A 163 3.74 -6.24 32.71
CA ILE A 163 3.32 -4.89 32.31
C ILE A 163 4.07 -4.45 31.05
N GLY A 164 5.40 -4.59 31.02
CA GLY A 164 6.21 -4.20 29.86
C GLY A 164 5.80 -4.92 28.58
N ILE A 165 5.64 -6.25 28.63
CA ILE A 165 5.19 -7.05 27.49
C ILE A 165 3.76 -6.66 27.08
N SER A 166 2.86 -6.47 28.05
CA SER A 166 1.45 -6.11 27.78
C SER A 166 1.33 -4.74 27.11
N ILE A 167 2.13 -3.76 27.54
CA ILE A 167 2.18 -2.43 26.90
C ILE A 167 2.62 -2.55 25.44
N VAL A 168 3.69 -3.29 25.16
CA VAL A 168 4.20 -3.45 23.79
C VAL A 168 3.20 -4.22 22.92
N ALA A 169 2.58 -5.28 23.45
CA ALA A 169 1.55 -6.05 22.75
C ALA A 169 0.29 -5.20 22.46
N LEU A 170 -0.13 -4.37 23.41
CA LEU A 170 -1.25 -3.44 23.22
C LEU A 170 -0.91 -2.39 22.16
N LEU A 171 0.29 -1.79 22.20
CA LEU A 171 0.75 -0.86 21.18
C LEU A 171 0.76 -1.51 19.79
N PHE A 172 1.18 -2.77 19.68
CA PHE A 172 1.11 -3.52 18.43
C PHE A 172 -0.30 -3.66 17.89
N ILE A 173 -1.24 -4.14 18.71
CA ILE A 173 -2.64 -4.33 18.30
C ILE A 173 -3.29 -3.00 17.90
N LEU A 174 -3.03 -1.93 18.67
CA LEU A 174 -3.52 -0.59 18.35
C LEU A 174 -2.92 -0.05 17.05
N SER A 175 -1.61 -0.24 16.84
CA SER A 175 -0.92 0.17 15.61
C SER A 175 -1.48 -0.57 14.40
N GLU A 176 -1.67 -1.89 14.46
CA GLU A 176 -2.28 -2.68 13.37
C GLU A 176 -3.68 -2.15 13.01
N ASN A 177 -4.52 -1.89 14.00
CA ASN A 177 -5.85 -1.35 13.78
C ASN A 177 -5.83 0.04 13.12
N ILE A 178 -4.94 0.93 13.58
CA ILE A 178 -4.78 2.27 12.99
C ILE A 178 -4.28 2.14 11.55
N MET A 179 -3.32 1.27 11.28
CA MET A 179 -2.72 1.11 9.95
C MET A 179 -3.67 0.52 8.91
N HIS A 180 -4.63 -0.30 9.31
CA HIS A 180 -5.61 -0.89 8.41
C HIS A 180 -6.86 -0.01 8.18
N TYR A 181 -7.31 0.74 9.19
CA TYR A 181 -8.60 1.45 9.16
C TYR A 181 -8.53 2.97 9.31
N HIS A 182 -7.49 3.51 9.94
CA HIS A 182 -7.36 4.94 10.25
C HIS A 182 -6.02 5.53 9.79
N ASN A 183 -5.46 4.97 8.71
CA ASN A 183 -4.12 5.25 8.24
C ASN A 183 -4.00 6.70 7.75
N LYS A 184 -2.96 7.41 8.21
CA LYS A 184 -2.67 8.81 7.82
C LYS A 184 -1.49 8.88 6.83
N LEU A 185 -1.60 8.12 5.74
CA LEU A 185 -0.61 8.02 4.67
C LEU A 185 0.76 7.48 5.12
N THR A 186 0.72 6.49 6.01
CA THR A 186 1.89 5.71 6.42
C THR A 186 1.88 4.37 5.68
N ARG A 187 2.93 4.11 4.89
CA ARG A 187 3.03 2.90 4.06
C ARG A 187 3.84 1.81 4.76
N ARG A 188 3.52 0.57 4.38
CA ARG A 188 4.22 -0.64 4.79
C ARG A 188 4.87 -1.23 3.56
N PHE A 189 6.20 -1.23 3.54
CA PHE A 189 7.01 -1.76 2.44
C PHE A 189 7.61 -3.10 2.86
N PRO A 190 6.93 -4.23 2.56
CA PRO A 190 7.57 -5.52 2.71
C PRO A 190 8.83 -5.66 1.86
N HIS A 191 9.69 -6.59 2.23
CA HIS A 191 10.87 -6.93 1.43
C HIS A 191 10.44 -7.69 0.17
N SER A 192 10.88 -7.21 -1.00
CA SER A 192 10.68 -7.84 -2.32
C SER A 192 9.27 -8.39 -2.61
N PRO A 193 8.20 -7.58 -2.49
CA PRO A 193 6.83 -8.02 -2.80
C PRO A 193 6.60 -8.27 -4.29
N VAL A 194 7.47 -7.72 -5.13
CA VAL A 194 7.49 -7.93 -6.58
C VAL A 194 8.94 -8.12 -7.06
N GLU A 195 9.12 -8.98 -8.05
CA GLU A 195 10.42 -9.26 -8.67
C GLU A 195 10.30 -9.11 -10.20
N GLN A 196 11.22 -8.37 -10.83
CA GLN A 196 11.21 -8.21 -12.28
C GLN A 196 11.66 -9.50 -12.97
N GLU A 197 10.81 -10.10 -13.80
CA GLU A 197 11.14 -11.32 -14.55
C GLU A 197 11.51 -11.04 -16.01
N ALA A 198 10.89 -10.03 -16.64
CA ALA A 198 11.11 -9.73 -18.06
C ALA A 198 10.89 -8.26 -18.39
N ILE A 199 11.59 -7.77 -19.41
CA ILE A 199 11.44 -6.42 -19.97
C ILE A 199 11.52 -6.51 -21.50
N LEU A 200 10.65 -5.79 -22.19
CA LEU A 200 10.62 -5.69 -23.64
C LEU A 200 10.46 -4.23 -24.07
N ASP A 201 11.32 -3.75 -24.97
CA ASP A 201 11.18 -2.45 -25.62
C ASP A 201 10.22 -2.55 -26.82
N LEU A 202 9.05 -1.94 -26.71
CA LEU A 202 8.01 -1.89 -27.75
C LEU A 202 8.35 -0.92 -28.89
N LYS A 203 9.46 -0.17 -28.78
CA LYS A 203 9.92 0.87 -29.73
C LYS A 203 9.03 2.11 -29.82
N LEU A 204 7.77 2.02 -29.44
CA LEU A 204 6.78 3.09 -29.47
C LEU A 204 6.14 3.29 -28.10
N ASN A 205 5.85 4.54 -27.76
CA ASN A 205 5.15 4.91 -26.52
C ASN A 205 3.61 4.99 -26.70
N SER A 206 3.13 4.72 -27.91
CA SER A 206 1.70 4.76 -28.30
C SER A 206 0.91 3.53 -27.86
N TYR A 207 1.57 2.51 -27.31
CA TYR A 207 0.92 1.32 -26.80
C TYR A 207 0.16 1.58 -25.48
N TYR A 208 -0.92 0.82 -25.31
CA TYR A 208 -1.65 0.61 -24.05
C TYR A 208 -2.02 -0.87 -23.92
N ILE A 209 -2.19 -1.35 -22.69
CA ILE A 209 -2.64 -2.73 -22.45
C ILE A 209 -4.14 -2.79 -22.70
N ALA A 210 -4.54 -3.57 -23.71
CA ALA A 210 -5.93 -3.79 -24.12
C ALA A 210 -6.59 -4.96 -23.37
N GLY A 211 -5.80 -5.93 -22.89
CA GLY A 211 -6.28 -7.08 -22.12
C GLY A 211 -5.15 -8.05 -21.78
N VAL A 212 -5.38 -8.92 -20.80
CA VAL A 212 -4.42 -9.95 -20.38
C VAL A 212 -5.20 -11.22 -20.04
N ASP A 213 -4.69 -12.38 -20.46
CA ASP A 213 -5.24 -13.70 -20.11
C ASP A 213 -4.17 -14.66 -19.53
N SER A 214 -4.48 -15.95 -19.51
CA SER A 214 -3.60 -16.99 -18.97
C SER A 214 -2.33 -17.23 -19.79
N ILE A 215 -2.23 -16.76 -21.03
CA ILE A 215 -1.13 -17.06 -21.97
C ILE A 215 -0.62 -15.83 -22.74
N HIS A 216 -1.40 -14.77 -22.86
CA HIS A 216 -1.10 -13.60 -23.69
C HIS A 216 -1.30 -12.27 -22.96
N VAL A 217 -0.56 -11.27 -23.43
CA VAL A 217 -0.80 -9.84 -23.19
C VAL A 217 -1.19 -9.20 -24.52
N TYR A 218 -2.34 -8.53 -24.56
CA TYR A 218 -2.83 -7.83 -25.73
C TYR A 218 -2.58 -6.34 -25.59
N LEU A 219 -1.90 -5.75 -26.58
CA LEU A 219 -1.61 -4.33 -26.65
C LEU A 219 -2.39 -3.69 -27.79
N GLY A 220 -3.11 -2.63 -27.47
CA GLY A 220 -3.67 -1.72 -28.46
C GLY A 220 -2.71 -0.56 -28.72
N ASN A 221 -2.94 0.18 -29.80
CA ASN A 221 -2.08 1.29 -30.19
C ASN A 221 -2.91 2.54 -30.51
N VAL A 222 -2.62 3.68 -29.87
CA VAL A 222 -3.39 4.92 -30.11
C VAL A 222 -3.15 5.53 -31.49
N THR A 223 -2.00 5.27 -32.12
CA THR A 223 -1.68 5.76 -33.48
C THR A 223 -2.07 4.75 -34.56
N ALA A 224 -2.34 3.50 -34.19
CA ALA A 224 -2.88 2.46 -35.08
C ALA A 224 -4.05 1.72 -34.39
N PRO A 225 -5.23 2.36 -34.23
CA PRO A 225 -6.31 1.88 -33.37
C PRO A 225 -6.87 0.49 -33.69
N LEU A 226 -6.79 0.06 -34.96
CA LEU A 226 -7.25 -1.26 -35.41
C LEU A 226 -6.11 -2.27 -35.52
N VAL A 227 -4.96 -2.02 -34.91
CA VAL A 227 -3.86 -2.99 -34.81
C VAL A 227 -3.75 -3.46 -33.36
N VAL A 228 -3.81 -4.77 -33.16
CA VAL A 228 -3.55 -5.41 -31.87
C VAL A 228 -2.23 -6.16 -31.95
N THR A 229 -1.35 -5.89 -30.99
CA THR A 229 -0.10 -6.63 -30.79
C THR A 229 -0.31 -7.62 -29.65
N THR A 230 -0.17 -8.91 -29.93
CA THR A 230 -0.22 -9.98 -28.94
C THR A 230 1.20 -10.39 -28.58
N LEU A 231 1.49 -10.37 -27.28
CA LEU A 231 2.73 -10.88 -26.71
C LEU A 231 2.41 -12.19 -25.99
N ASP A 232 3.27 -13.20 -26.11
CA ASP A 232 3.29 -14.27 -25.11
C ASP A 232 3.75 -13.73 -23.74
N LYS A 233 3.52 -14.49 -22.69
CA LYS A 233 3.90 -14.05 -21.34
C LYS A 233 5.39 -13.78 -21.25
N GLN A 234 6.23 -14.62 -21.86
CA GLN A 234 7.69 -14.56 -21.82
C GLN A 234 8.28 -13.43 -22.66
N PHE A 235 7.46 -12.69 -23.43
CA PHE A 235 7.90 -11.65 -24.36
C PHE A 235 8.87 -12.18 -25.44
N GLN A 236 8.75 -13.44 -25.80
CA GLN A 236 9.56 -14.10 -26.84
C GLN A 236 8.86 -14.09 -28.19
N SER A 237 7.54 -14.10 -28.23
CA SER A 237 6.75 -14.04 -29.46
C SER A 237 5.87 -12.79 -29.50
N ILE A 238 5.92 -12.12 -30.66
CA ILE A 238 5.18 -10.89 -30.92
C ILE A 238 4.40 -11.09 -32.21
N HIS A 239 3.08 -11.08 -32.11
CA HIS A 239 2.19 -11.19 -33.27
C HIS A 239 1.38 -9.90 -33.42
N LYS A 240 1.23 -9.41 -34.64
CA LYS A 240 0.40 -8.25 -34.94
C LYS A 240 -0.77 -8.69 -35.81
N ASN A 241 -1.98 -8.38 -35.36
CA ASN A 241 -3.22 -8.66 -36.09
C ASN A 241 -3.94 -7.35 -36.39
N MET A 242 -4.48 -7.25 -37.59
CA MET A 242 -5.34 -6.14 -38.00
C MET A 242 -6.80 -6.50 -37.72
N ILE A 243 -7.52 -5.61 -37.04
CA ILE A 243 -8.94 -5.76 -36.78
C ILE A 243 -9.71 -5.34 -38.03
N GLU A 244 -10.57 -6.23 -38.50
CA GLU A 244 -11.54 -5.94 -39.55
C GLU A 244 -12.89 -5.55 -38.92
N ILE A 245 -13.40 -4.37 -39.27
CA ILE A 245 -14.74 -3.91 -38.87
C ILE A 245 -15.66 -3.75 -40.08
N ASN A 246 -16.94 -4.10 -39.92
CA ASN A 246 -17.91 -4.07 -41.02
C ASN A 246 -18.39 -2.66 -41.44
N LYS A 247 -18.30 -1.64 -40.56
CA LYS A 247 -18.70 -0.25 -40.85
C LYS A 247 -17.52 0.72 -40.75
N LYS A 248 -16.74 0.82 -41.83
CA LYS A 248 -15.53 1.67 -41.90
C LYS A 248 -15.81 3.16 -42.16
N ASN A 249 -17.01 3.51 -42.63
CA ASN A 249 -17.34 4.87 -43.04
C ASN A 249 -17.75 5.80 -41.88
N LEU A 250 -17.69 5.33 -40.63
CA LEU A 250 -17.98 6.16 -39.47
C LEU A 250 -16.81 7.14 -39.22
N PRO A 251 -17.08 8.38 -38.80
CA PRO A 251 -16.06 9.41 -38.61
C PRO A 251 -15.30 9.24 -37.28
N PHE A 252 -14.64 8.10 -37.11
CA PHE A 252 -13.91 7.74 -35.89
C PHE A 252 -12.90 8.81 -35.48
N ARG A 253 -12.76 9.04 -34.17
CA ARG A 253 -11.78 9.98 -33.61
C ARG A 253 -10.75 9.29 -32.73
N GLY A 254 -11.09 8.14 -32.16
CA GLY A 254 -10.20 7.45 -31.23
C GLY A 254 -10.76 6.10 -30.80
N ILE A 255 -10.77 5.14 -31.72
CA ILE A 255 -11.14 3.75 -31.41
C ILE A 255 -10.20 3.21 -30.32
N LYS A 256 -10.78 2.63 -29.28
CA LYS A 256 -10.07 1.89 -28.25
C LYS A 256 -10.46 0.42 -28.30
N VAL A 257 -9.47 -0.45 -28.19
CA VAL A 257 -9.64 -1.90 -28.19
C VAL A 257 -9.53 -2.42 -26.77
N CYS A 258 -10.47 -3.27 -26.37
CA CYS A 258 -10.46 -4.00 -25.11
C CYS A 258 -10.62 -5.50 -25.41
N VAL A 259 -9.76 -6.35 -24.85
CA VAL A 259 -9.73 -7.79 -25.15
C VAL A 259 -10.14 -8.59 -23.91
N ILE A 260 -11.20 -9.40 -24.02
CA ILE A 260 -11.65 -10.36 -23.00
C ILE A 260 -11.93 -11.69 -23.71
N PRO A 261 -10.92 -12.56 -23.85
CA PRO A 261 -11.03 -13.78 -24.64
C PRO A 261 -12.25 -14.64 -24.24
N PRO A 262 -12.94 -15.24 -25.22
CA PRO A 262 -12.61 -15.29 -26.65
C PRO A 262 -13.10 -14.06 -27.46
N TYR A 263 -13.56 -13.00 -26.79
CA TYR A 263 -14.10 -11.81 -27.43
C TYR A 263 -13.17 -10.61 -27.34
N PHE A 264 -13.37 -9.65 -28.22
CA PHE A 264 -12.81 -8.31 -28.07
C PHE A 264 -13.84 -7.27 -28.48
N PHE A 265 -13.60 -6.04 -28.05
CA PHE A 265 -14.42 -4.89 -28.35
C PHE A 265 -13.55 -3.78 -28.93
N ALA A 266 -14.02 -3.14 -29.98
CA ALA A 266 -13.44 -1.90 -30.51
C ALA A 266 -14.52 -0.82 -30.39
N ALA A 267 -14.24 0.24 -29.64
CA ALA A 267 -15.24 1.23 -29.28
C ALA A 267 -14.71 2.65 -29.45
N ASP A 268 -15.56 3.53 -29.97
CA ASP A 268 -15.33 4.97 -29.96
C ASP A 268 -16.49 5.60 -29.18
N GLY A 269 -16.16 6.40 -28.18
CA GLY A 269 -17.16 7.04 -27.33
C GLY A 269 -17.52 8.46 -27.77
N THR A 270 -16.69 9.07 -28.63
CA THR A 270 -16.96 10.37 -29.26
C THR A 270 -17.90 10.22 -30.46
N ILE A 271 -17.87 9.07 -31.10
CA ILE A 271 -18.88 8.60 -32.05
C ILE A 271 -19.45 7.32 -31.43
N PRO A 272 -20.53 7.39 -30.62
CA PRO A 272 -20.93 6.33 -29.69
C PRO A 272 -21.26 5.04 -30.43
N CYS A 273 -20.23 4.22 -30.60
CA CYS A 273 -20.27 3.00 -31.37
C CYS A 273 -19.39 1.95 -30.71
N ILE A 274 -19.88 0.72 -30.75
CA ILE A 274 -19.21 -0.43 -30.17
C ILE A 274 -19.27 -1.55 -31.19
N PHE A 275 -18.10 -2.05 -31.55
CA PHE A 275 -17.90 -3.25 -32.34
C PHE A 275 -17.53 -4.40 -31.41
N ARG A 276 -18.04 -5.59 -31.70
CA ARG A 276 -17.72 -6.81 -30.96
C ARG A 276 -17.25 -7.88 -31.95
N GLY A 277 -16.15 -8.54 -31.61
CA GLY A 277 -15.53 -9.57 -32.43
C GLY A 277 -14.97 -10.72 -31.61
N LYS A 278 -14.38 -11.69 -32.31
CA LYS A 278 -13.69 -12.83 -31.70
C LYS A 278 -12.18 -12.76 -31.93
N THR A 279 -11.40 -13.21 -30.95
CA THR A 279 -9.93 -13.14 -30.99
C THR A 279 -9.29 -14.17 -31.92
N ASP A 280 -10.05 -15.14 -32.42
CA ASP A 280 -9.59 -16.17 -33.37
C ASP A 280 -9.44 -15.61 -34.80
N ASN A 281 -10.29 -14.67 -35.21
CA ASN A 281 -10.33 -14.13 -36.56
C ASN A 281 -10.13 -12.61 -36.63
N TRP A 282 -10.12 -11.91 -35.49
CA TRP A 282 -10.01 -10.45 -35.39
C TRP A 282 -11.04 -9.67 -36.23
N LYS A 283 -12.21 -10.27 -36.48
CA LYS A 283 -13.33 -9.62 -37.18
C LYS A 283 -14.38 -9.17 -36.17
N ALA A 284 -14.86 -7.94 -36.31
CA ALA A 284 -15.86 -7.37 -35.43
C ALA A 284 -17.01 -6.72 -36.19
N GLU A 285 -18.21 -6.89 -35.64
CA GLU A 285 -19.44 -6.31 -36.16
C GLU A 285 -19.92 -5.20 -35.23
N LEU A 286 -20.51 -4.16 -35.81
CA LEU A 286 -21.17 -3.12 -35.04
C LEU A 286 -22.34 -3.73 -34.24
N VAL A 287 -22.29 -3.61 -32.92
CA VAL A 287 -23.31 -4.13 -32.00
C VAL A 287 -24.06 -3.03 -31.24
N ASN A 288 -23.52 -1.82 -31.19
CA ASN A 288 -24.21 -0.65 -30.67
C ASN A 288 -23.80 0.61 -31.43
N GLN A 289 -24.77 1.47 -31.73
CA GLN A 289 -24.57 2.77 -32.37
C GLN A 289 -25.65 3.75 -31.90
N ASN A 290 -25.34 5.05 -31.91
CA ASN A 290 -26.27 6.14 -31.56
C ASN A 290 -26.77 6.08 -30.11
N GLY A 291 -25.99 5.46 -29.23
CA GLY A 291 -26.23 5.44 -27.78
C GLY A 291 -25.74 6.70 -27.08
N GLU A 292 -25.52 6.59 -25.77
CA GLU A 292 -24.87 7.66 -25.01
C GLU A 292 -23.39 7.78 -25.39
N TYR A 293 -22.88 9.01 -25.46
CA TYR A 293 -21.44 9.27 -25.58
C TYR A 293 -20.71 8.75 -24.35
N PHE A 294 -19.47 8.30 -24.49
CA PHE A 294 -18.68 7.85 -23.34
C PHE A 294 -17.20 8.24 -23.47
N THR A 295 -16.52 8.34 -22.34
CA THR A 295 -15.10 8.67 -22.27
C THR A 295 -14.25 7.45 -21.94
N THR A 296 -14.81 6.52 -21.17
CA THR A 296 -14.17 5.26 -20.77
C THR A 296 -15.11 4.09 -21.02
N VAL A 297 -14.53 2.96 -21.43
CA VAL A 297 -15.24 1.73 -21.75
C VAL A 297 -14.48 0.54 -21.16
N ILE A 298 -15.18 -0.30 -20.40
CA ILE A 298 -14.65 -1.53 -19.81
C ILE A 298 -15.68 -2.65 -20.04
N PRO A 299 -15.35 -3.71 -20.80
CA PRO A 299 -16.27 -4.82 -20.94
C PRO A 299 -16.37 -5.62 -19.63
N ILE A 300 -17.59 -5.97 -19.23
CA ILE A 300 -17.92 -6.77 -18.04
C ILE A 300 -17.94 -8.26 -18.40
N ASP A 301 -18.52 -8.57 -19.56
CA ASP A 301 -18.62 -9.91 -20.13
C ASP A 301 -18.80 -9.81 -21.65
N SER A 302 -19.30 -10.86 -22.30
CA SER A 302 -19.45 -10.93 -23.75
C SER A 302 -20.53 -10.00 -24.31
N VAL A 303 -21.45 -9.49 -23.50
CA VAL A 303 -22.59 -8.67 -23.94
C VAL A 303 -22.82 -7.43 -23.07
N THR A 304 -22.11 -7.28 -21.95
CA THR A 304 -22.30 -6.18 -21.01
C THR A 304 -21.05 -5.32 -20.93
N ILE A 305 -21.22 -4.01 -20.97
CA ILE A 305 -20.12 -3.04 -20.98
C ILE A 305 -20.40 -1.92 -19.97
N ALA A 306 -19.44 -1.64 -19.09
CA ALA A 306 -19.48 -0.46 -18.23
C ALA A 306 -18.86 0.74 -18.96
N VAL A 307 -19.47 1.90 -18.80
CA VAL A 307 -19.01 3.16 -19.40
C VAL A 307 -19.04 4.31 -18.42
N SER A 308 -18.12 5.26 -18.59
CA SER A 308 -18.25 6.60 -18.03
C SER A 308 -18.79 7.52 -19.12
N THR A 309 -19.90 8.19 -18.83
CA THR A 309 -20.65 9.06 -19.76
C THR A 309 -20.96 10.40 -19.09
N ASN A 310 -21.65 11.29 -19.80
CA ASN A 310 -22.11 12.57 -19.27
C ASN A 310 -23.63 12.64 -19.28
N SER A 311 -24.19 13.18 -18.20
CA SER A 311 -25.59 13.49 -18.07
C SER A 311 -26.04 14.47 -19.16
N LYS A 312 -27.04 14.08 -19.95
CA LYS A 312 -27.69 15.02 -20.89
C LYS A 312 -28.36 16.21 -20.19
N LYS A 313 -28.67 16.09 -18.89
CA LYS A 313 -29.39 17.13 -18.13
C LYS A 313 -28.48 18.29 -17.72
N ASN A 314 -27.26 17.98 -17.28
CA ASN A 314 -26.38 18.96 -16.64
C ASN A 314 -24.89 18.80 -16.98
N GLY A 315 -24.53 17.81 -17.81
CA GLY A 315 -23.15 17.54 -18.22
C GLY A 315 -22.30 16.81 -17.18
N ASP A 316 -22.82 16.52 -15.99
CA ASP A 316 -22.07 15.81 -14.94
C ASP A 316 -21.66 14.41 -15.42
N ASN A 317 -20.47 13.94 -15.03
CA ASN A 317 -20.04 12.57 -15.28
C ASN A 317 -20.98 11.59 -14.56
N ILE A 318 -21.36 10.52 -15.24
CA ILE A 318 -22.24 9.45 -14.77
C ILE A 318 -21.65 8.10 -15.18
N LEU A 319 -21.89 7.06 -14.38
CA LEU A 319 -21.62 5.68 -14.83
C LEU A 319 -22.83 5.06 -15.48
N GLY A 320 -22.57 4.34 -16.56
CA GLY A 320 -23.54 3.59 -17.33
C GLY A 320 -23.15 2.14 -17.52
N VAL A 321 -24.15 1.29 -17.77
CA VAL A 321 -23.98 -0.07 -18.25
C VAL A 321 -24.79 -0.23 -19.53
N ILE A 322 -24.12 -0.62 -20.60
CA ILE A 322 -24.69 -0.91 -21.91
C ILE A 322 -24.80 -2.42 -22.04
N GLN A 323 -26.02 -2.90 -22.29
CA GLN A 323 -26.31 -4.30 -22.59
C GLN A 323 -26.53 -4.46 -24.09
N ILE A 324 -25.67 -5.28 -24.71
CA ILE A 324 -25.69 -5.62 -26.12
C ILE A 324 -26.65 -6.79 -26.33
N GLY A 325 -27.58 -6.63 -27.27
CA GLY A 325 -28.58 -7.63 -27.65
C GLY A 325 -29.51 -7.08 -28.72
N ASN A 326 -30.64 -7.76 -28.96
CA ASN A 326 -31.61 -7.36 -29.99
C ASN A 326 -32.13 -5.92 -29.80
N LYS A 327 -32.22 -5.46 -28.55
CA LYS A 327 -32.47 -4.07 -28.21
C LYS A 327 -31.40 -3.62 -27.22
N THR A 328 -30.52 -2.71 -27.64
CA THR A 328 -29.54 -2.17 -26.71
C THR A 328 -30.23 -1.38 -25.61
N GLN A 329 -29.94 -1.73 -24.36
CA GLN A 329 -30.40 -0.99 -23.19
C GLN A 329 -29.21 -0.34 -22.49
N THR A 330 -29.34 0.93 -22.14
CA THR A 330 -28.37 1.64 -21.30
C THR A 330 -29.00 1.96 -19.97
N ILE A 331 -28.37 1.51 -18.89
CA ILE A 331 -28.74 1.84 -17.51
C ILE A 331 -27.75 2.88 -17.03
N LEU A 332 -28.23 4.00 -16.49
CA LEU A 332 -27.40 5.07 -15.94
C LEU A 332 -27.66 5.20 -14.44
N ASN A 333 -26.61 5.40 -13.65
CA ASN A 333 -26.74 5.74 -12.24
C ASN A 333 -25.94 7.00 -11.89
N PRO A 334 -26.60 8.17 -11.71
CA PRO A 334 -25.93 9.42 -11.36
C PRO A 334 -25.38 9.43 -9.93
N GLN A 335 -25.76 8.50 -9.06
CA GLN A 335 -25.39 8.52 -7.64
C GLN A 335 -24.02 7.89 -7.36
N ILE A 336 -23.45 7.10 -8.28
CA ILE A 336 -22.16 6.45 -8.05
C ILE A 336 -21.04 7.49 -7.94
N LEU A 337 -21.05 8.48 -8.84
CA LEU A 337 -20.07 9.57 -8.89
C LEU A 337 -20.56 10.74 -8.03
N GLN A 338 -19.83 11.03 -6.95
CA GLN A 338 -20.17 12.09 -6.00
C GLN A 338 -19.53 13.41 -6.40
N LYS A 339 -20.35 14.33 -6.88
CA LYS A 339 -19.94 15.72 -7.15
C LYS A 339 -19.61 16.46 -5.85
N GLN A 340 -18.47 17.15 -5.84
CA GLN A 340 -18.01 18.15 -4.87
C GLN A 340 -18.09 19.57 -5.43
N PHE A 341 -17.80 19.74 -6.72
CA PHE A 341 -17.77 21.06 -7.37
C PHE A 341 -18.61 21.07 -8.65
N ASP A 342 -18.01 20.68 -9.77
CA ASP A 342 -18.53 20.98 -11.09
C ASP A 342 -19.12 19.75 -11.81
N GLY A 343 -18.91 18.57 -11.24
CA GLY A 343 -19.46 17.29 -11.66
C GLY A 343 -18.69 16.65 -12.80
N VAL A 344 -17.62 17.28 -13.29
CA VAL A 344 -16.88 16.85 -14.49
C VAL A 344 -15.40 16.67 -14.17
N PHE A 345 -14.73 17.71 -13.68
CA PHE A 345 -13.30 17.58 -13.35
C PHE A 345 -13.11 16.92 -11.98
N ASP A 346 -13.94 17.26 -11.00
CA ASP A 346 -13.82 16.74 -9.64
C ASP A 346 -14.25 15.27 -9.49
N THR A 347 -15.02 14.77 -10.46
CA THR A 347 -15.48 13.37 -10.54
C THR A 347 -14.67 12.53 -11.51
N ASP A 348 -13.64 13.09 -12.15
CA ASP A 348 -12.74 12.35 -13.05
C ASP A 348 -11.98 11.24 -12.31
N GLY A 349 -11.61 10.18 -13.02
CA GLY A 349 -11.09 8.97 -12.40
C GLY A 349 -11.07 7.73 -13.27
N HIS A 350 -10.97 6.58 -12.61
CA HIS A 350 -10.69 5.30 -13.22
C HIS A 350 -11.86 4.34 -13.01
N LEU A 351 -12.42 3.84 -14.13
CA LEU A 351 -13.44 2.81 -14.16
C LEU A 351 -12.78 1.44 -14.30
N LEU A 352 -13.11 0.49 -13.42
CA LEU A 352 -12.63 -0.88 -13.45
C LEU A 352 -13.78 -1.86 -13.23
N TYR A 353 -13.53 -3.12 -13.58
CA TYR A 353 -14.42 -4.23 -13.27
C TYR A 353 -13.60 -5.43 -12.80
N SER A 354 -14.03 -6.04 -11.68
CA SER A 354 -13.47 -7.30 -11.20
C SER A 354 -14.46 -8.43 -11.44
N LYS A 355 -14.02 -9.44 -12.18
CA LYS A 355 -14.83 -10.62 -12.52
C LYS A 355 -15.12 -11.49 -11.29
N ASP A 356 -14.15 -11.67 -10.40
CA ASP A 356 -14.25 -12.60 -9.26
C ASP A 356 -15.23 -12.10 -8.19
N ILE A 357 -15.26 -10.80 -7.91
CA ILE A 357 -16.23 -10.19 -6.98
C ILE A 357 -17.43 -9.57 -7.71
N GLN A 358 -17.53 -9.77 -9.03
CA GLN A 358 -18.62 -9.29 -9.89
C GLN A 358 -19.01 -7.81 -9.70
N SER A 359 -18.02 -6.96 -9.47
CA SER A 359 -18.22 -5.57 -9.07
C SER A 359 -17.55 -4.60 -10.02
N ILE A 360 -18.23 -3.48 -10.27
CA ILE A 360 -17.69 -2.29 -10.92
C ILE A 360 -17.06 -1.41 -9.84
N ILE A 361 -15.85 -0.92 -10.08
CA ILE A 361 -15.10 -0.07 -9.16
C ILE A 361 -14.83 1.26 -9.86
N TYR A 362 -15.05 2.36 -9.15
CA TYR A 362 -14.65 3.69 -9.61
C TYR A 362 -13.76 4.36 -8.58
N LEU A 363 -12.53 4.72 -8.97
CA LEU A 363 -11.55 5.41 -8.14
C LEU A 363 -11.34 6.82 -8.68
N TYR A 364 -11.55 7.86 -7.85
CA TYR A 364 -11.35 9.24 -8.29
C TYR A 364 -9.87 9.57 -8.50
N ALA A 365 -9.55 10.40 -9.48
CA ALA A 365 -8.17 10.80 -9.78
C ALA A 365 -7.60 11.79 -8.76
N TYR A 366 -8.42 12.72 -8.26
CA TYR A 366 -7.99 13.90 -7.49
C TYR A 366 -8.33 13.86 -6.00
N ARG A 367 -8.84 12.72 -5.51
CA ARG A 367 -9.19 12.52 -4.10
C ARG A 367 -9.12 11.05 -3.71
N ASN A 368 -9.03 10.79 -2.42
CA ASN A 368 -8.76 9.48 -1.84
C ASN A 368 -9.93 8.49 -1.87
N GLN A 369 -11.04 8.76 -2.56
CA GLN A 369 -12.29 7.97 -2.44
C GLN A 369 -12.47 6.97 -3.58
N PHE A 370 -13.21 5.88 -3.32
CA PHE A 370 -13.70 4.98 -4.37
C PHE A 370 -15.12 4.48 -4.07
N THR A 371 -15.83 4.08 -5.12
CA THR A 371 -17.17 3.47 -5.05
C THR A 371 -17.15 2.08 -5.67
N ILE A 372 -17.85 1.13 -5.04
CA ILE A 372 -18.09 -0.22 -5.55
C ILE A 372 -19.58 -0.36 -5.82
N SER A 373 -19.93 -0.85 -7.01
CA SER A 373 -21.30 -1.21 -7.40
C SER A 373 -21.38 -2.59 -8.01
N ASP A 374 -22.57 -3.18 -8.04
CA ASP A 374 -22.82 -4.40 -8.81
C ASP A 374 -22.89 -4.09 -10.33
N LYS A 375 -23.10 -5.14 -11.13
CA LYS A 375 -23.26 -5.03 -12.59
C LYS A 375 -24.50 -4.25 -13.05
N LYS A 376 -25.46 -4.02 -12.16
CA LYS A 376 -26.68 -3.24 -12.40
C LYS A 376 -26.55 -1.81 -11.87
N LEU A 377 -25.33 -1.39 -11.53
CA LEU A 377 -25.01 -0.08 -10.96
C LEU A 377 -25.66 0.18 -9.60
N LYS A 378 -26.05 -0.85 -8.84
CA LYS A 378 -26.45 -0.67 -7.43
C LYS A 378 -25.19 -0.52 -6.57
N ILE A 379 -25.12 0.57 -5.80
CA ILE A 379 -23.98 0.83 -4.91
C ILE A 379 -23.93 -0.24 -3.82
N ILE A 380 -22.80 -0.97 -3.75
CA ILE A 380 -22.51 -1.98 -2.72
C ILE A 380 -21.78 -1.31 -1.55
N GLY A 381 -20.89 -0.37 -1.84
CA GLY A 381 -20.16 0.33 -0.81
C GLY A 381 -19.26 1.44 -1.34
N ARG A 382 -18.73 2.23 -0.41
CA ARG A 382 -17.68 3.22 -0.65
C ARG A 382 -16.54 2.97 0.32
N GLY A 383 -15.36 3.44 -0.04
CA GLY A 383 -14.17 3.38 0.79
C GLY A 383 -13.17 4.46 0.42
N THR A 384 -12.04 4.46 1.10
CA THR A 384 -10.94 5.40 0.88
C THR A 384 -9.61 4.66 0.73
N THR A 385 -8.74 5.22 -0.08
CA THR A 385 -7.29 4.96 -0.08
C THR A 385 -6.66 5.54 1.18
N ILE A 386 -5.42 5.17 1.51
CA ILE A 386 -4.71 5.69 2.71
C ILE A 386 -4.31 7.17 2.59
N ASP A 387 -4.51 7.77 1.41
CA ASP A 387 -4.30 9.20 1.19
C ASP A 387 -5.27 10.05 2.04
N THR A 388 -4.88 11.29 2.34
CA THR A 388 -5.63 12.17 3.24
C THR A 388 -6.46 13.25 2.52
N ILE A 389 -6.34 13.34 1.19
CA ILE A 389 -7.03 14.35 0.37
C ILE A 389 -8.43 13.82 0.01
N SER A 390 -9.41 14.14 0.85
CA SER A 390 -10.83 13.79 0.60
C SER A 390 -11.55 14.78 -0.32
N HIS A 391 -11.07 16.01 -0.41
CA HIS A 391 -11.60 17.06 -1.29
C HIS A 391 -10.62 17.37 -2.42
N ALA A 392 -11.12 17.34 -3.66
CA ALA A 392 -10.29 17.58 -4.83
C ALA A 392 -9.74 19.02 -4.84
N LYS A 393 -8.41 19.17 -4.86
CA LYS A 393 -7.74 20.48 -4.87
C LYS A 393 -7.59 20.99 -6.31
N LEU A 394 -8.70 21.43 -6.89
CA LEU A 394 -8.77 21.90 -8.27
C LEU A 394 -8.86 23.42 -8.35
N SER A 395 -8.31 24.01 -9.42
CA SER A 395 -8.51 25.42 -9.74
C SER A 395 -9.04 25.52 -11.17
N ILE A 396 -10.34 25.80 -11.30
CA ILE A 396 -11.07 25.78 -12.56
C ILE A 396 -11.52 27.20 -12.89
N ILE A 397 -11.24 27.65 -14.11
CA ILE A 397 -11.72 28.93 -14.65
C ILE A 397 -12.69 28.69 -15.79
N LYS A 398 -13.71 29.55 -15.89
CA LYS A 398 -14.65 29.56 -17.02
C LYS A 398 -14.20 30.58 -18.05
N ASP A 399 -13.90 30.10 -19.24
CA ASP A 399 -13.63 30.93 -20.41
C ASP A 399 -14.96 31.32 -21.05
N GLN A 400 -15.46 32.53 -20.73
CA GLN A 400 -16.76 32.99 -21.18
C GLN A 400 -16.84 33.14 -22.70
N LYS A 401 -15.74 33.53 -23.36
CA LYS A 401 -15.68 33.77 -24.80
C LYS A 401 -15.96 32.50 -25.60
N TYR A 402 -15.46 31.37 -25.14
CA TYR A 402 -15.62 30.09 -25.83
C TYR A 402 -16.56 29.12 -25.09
N ASN A 403 -17.19 29.55 -24.00
CA ASN A 403 -18.02 28.76 -23.11
C ASN A 403 -17.35 27.44 -22.65
N GLN A 404 -16.07 27.51 -22.31
CA GLN A 404 -15.26 26.35 -21.90
C GLN A 404 -14.89 26.45 -20.42
N ARG A 405 -14.63 25.31 -19.78
CA ARG A 405 -13.98 25.25 -18.47
C ARG A 405 -12.60 24.64 -18.64
N LYS A 406 -11.60 25.22 -17.99
CA LYS A 406 -10.23 24.72 -18.02
C LYS A 406 -9.57 24.88 -16.66
N PHE A 407 -8.55 24.07 -16.41
CA PHE A 407 -7.70 24.27 -15.24
C PHE A 407 -6.91 25.57 -15.38
N SER A 408 -6.87 26.39 -14.32
CA SER A 408 -5.98 27.55 -14.25
C SER A 408 -4.57 27.19 -13.80
N LYS A 409 -4.40 26.02 -13.17
CA LYS A 409 -3.10 25.42 -12.83
C LYS A 409 -3.21 23.89 -12.86
N PRO A 410 -2.11 23.15 -13.08
CA PRO A 410 -2.14 21.69 -13.08
C PRO A 410 -2.80 21.13 -11.81
N PRO A 411 -3.74 20.17 -11.94
CA PRO A 411 -4.42 19.60 -10.77
C PRO A 411 -3.48 18.70 -9.98
N LEU A 412 -3.69 18.64 -8.67
CA LEU A 412 -3.00 17.68 -7.81
C LEU A 412 -3.68 16.31 -7.98
N PHE A 413 -3.02 15.41 -8.70
CA PHE A 413 -3.43 14.00 -8.73
C PHE A 413 -3.21 13.37 -7.36
N VAL A 414 -4.10 12.45 -7.01
CA VAL A 414 -4.00 11.54 -5.86
C VAL A 414 -3.76 10.11 -6.35
N ASN A 415 -4.48 9.70 -7.39
CA ASN A 415 -4.42 8.35 -7.97
C ASN A 415 -4.07 8.43 -9.47
N LYS A 416 -2.85 8.04 -9.85
CA LYS A 416 -2.35 8.16 -11.24
C LYS A 416 -2.89 7.08 -12.16
N ASP A 417 -2.85 5.84 -11.69
CA ASP A 417 -3.33 4.67 -12.43
C ASP A 417 -3.75 3.57 -11.45
N VAL A 418 -4.53 2.61 -11.93
CA VAL A 418 -5.07 1.55 -11.08
C VAL A 418 -5.36 0.30 -11.90
N THR A 419 -5.25 -0.84 -11.23
CA THR A 419 -5.73 -2.14 -11.72
C THR A 419 -6.42 -2.89 -10.60
N VAL A 420 -7.33 -3.79 -10.96
CA VAL A 420 -7.99 -4.71 -10.03
C VAL A 420 -7.77 -6.14 -10.50
N TYR A 421 -7.46 -7.03 -9.57
CA TYR A 421 -7.45 -8.47 -9.82
C TYR A 421 -8.00 -9.19 -8.58
N LYS A 422 -9.02 -10.03 -8.79
CA LYS A 422 -9.83 -10.60 -7.72
C LYS A 422 -10.41 -9.52 -6.79
N ASN A 423 -10.17 -9.61 -5.49
CA ASN A 423 -10.57 -8.61 -4.49
C ASN A 423 -9.55 -7.47 -4.31
N LEU A 424 -8.36 -7.54 -4.92
CA LEU A 424 -7.30 -6.57 -4.65
C LEU A 424 -7.30 -5.43 -5.65
N LEU A 425 -7.28 -4.21 -5.12
CA LEU A 425 -7.10 -2.96 -5.87
C LEU A 425 -5.64 -2.50 -5.72
N PHE A 426 -4.96 -2.30 -6.84
CA PHE A 426 -3.58 -1.81 -6.90
C PHE A 426 -3.61 -0.38 -7.43
N VAL A 427 -3.14 0.57 -6.65
CA VAL A 427 -3.24 2.00 -6.95
C VAL A 427 -1.86 2.61 -7.05
N ASN A 428 -1.52 3.18 -8.21
CA ASN A 428 -0.32 4.00 -8.38
C ASN A 428 -0.57 5.38 -7.73
N SER A 429 0.01 5.59 -6.55
CA SER A 429 -0.21 6.80 -5.78
C SER A 429 0.56 8.00 -6.35
N ALA A 430 -0.05 9.17 -6.25
CA ALA A 430 0.54 10.45 -6.66
C ALA A 430 1.11 11.26 -5.49
N ILE A 431 0.92 10.81 -4.25
CA ILE A 431 1.27 11.57 -3.04
C ILE A 431 2.37 10.85 -2.25
N PRO A 432 3.45 11.55 -1.85
CA PRO A 432 4.51 10.96 -1.03
C PRO A 432 3.98 10.57 0.35
N GLY A 433 4.53 9.48 0.89
CA GLY A 433 4.21 8.98 2.23
C GLY A 433 4.77 9.88 3.32
N ARG A 434 4.18 9.83 4.52
CA ARG A 434 4.60 10.66 5.66
C ARG A 434 6.08 10.48 6.04
N TYR A 435 6.61 9.27 5.90
CA TYR A 435 7.98 8.89 6.28
C TYR A 435 8.82 8.42 5.09
N GLU A 436 8.50 8.91 3.88
CA GLU A 436 9.24 8.61 2.66
C GLU A 436 10.23 9.72 2.33
N THR A 437 11.40 9.34 1.81
CA THR A 437 12.41 10.31 1.39
C THR A 437 12.15 10.82 -0.02
N ASP A 438 12.50 12.08 -0.28
CA ASP A 438 12.40 12.69 -1.62
C ASP A 438 13.18 11.89 -2.68
N ARG A 439 14.30 11.28 -2.29
CA ARG A 439 15.13 10.46 -3.19
C ARG A 439 14.38 9.22 -3.67
N MET A 440 13.66 8.55 -2.77
CA MET A 440 12.82 7.39 -3.12
C MET A 440 11.71 7.82 -4.08
N TRP A 441 11.02 8.91 -3.78
CA TRP A 441 9.89 9.41 -4.57
C TRP A 441 10.28 9.85 -5.99
N LYS A 442 11.45 10.50 -6.13
CA LYS A 442 11.95 10.97 -7.44
C LYS A 442 12.34 9.84 -8.39
N ARG A 443 12.59 8.62 -7.88
CA ARG A 443 13.13 7.49 -8.66
C ARG A 443 12.19 6.28 -8.76
N THR A 444 11.09 6.30 -8.01
CA THR A 444 10.16 5.17 -7.97
C THR A 444 8.71 5.65 -8.10
N SER A 445 7.86 4.73 -8.52
CA SER A 445 6.41 4.85 -8.51
C SER A 445 5.86 3.92 -7.41
N VAL A 446 5.05 4.45 -6.50
CA VAL A 446 4.53 3.71 -5.34
C VAL A 446 3.18 3.11 -5.68
N ILE A 447 3.05 1.80 -5.48
CA ILE A 447 1.81 1.05 -5.68
C ILE A 447 1.25 0.64 -4.32
N ASP A 448 0.09 1.20 -3.95
CA ASP A 448 -0.66 0.84 -2.75
C ASP A 448 -1.64 -0.30 -3.08
N VAL A 449 -1.73 -1.30 -2.19
CA VAL A 449 -2.63 -2.46 -2.37
C VAL A 449 -3.72 -2.46 -1.32
N TYR A 450 -4.97 -2.61 -1.74
CA TYR A 450 -6.16 -2.62 -0.89
C TYR A 450 -7.01 -3.86 -1.10
N ASP A 451 -7.65 -4.35 -0.04
CA ASP A 451 -8.73 -5.33 -0.12
C ASP A 451 -10.07 -4.62 -0.30
N LEU A 452 -10.73 -4.82 -1.44
CA LEU A 452 -12.02 -4.20 -1.74
C LEU A 452 -13.17 -4.77 -0.89
N MET A 453 -13.07 -6.01 -0.44
CA MET A 453 -14.13 -6.64 0.36
C MET A 453 -14.16 -6.10 1.78
N ASN A 454 -12.96 -5.97 2.37
CA ASN A 454 -12.78 -5.44 3.72
C ASN A 454 -12.61 -3.91 3.73
N LYS A 455 -12.37 -3.29 2.57
CA LYS A 455 -12.06 -1.85 2.39
C LYS A 455 -10.85 -1.40 3.21
N THR A 456 -9.86 -2.28 3.32
CA THR A 456 -8.66 -2.06 4.12
C THR A 456 -7.43 -1.95 3.24
N TYR A 457 -6.47 -1.16 3.70
CA TYR A 457 -5.12 -1.15 3.16
C TYR A 457 -4.37 -2.44 3.55
N ILE A 458 -3.55 -2.99 2.66
CA ILE A 458 -2.77 -4.20 2.90
C ILE A 458 -1.29 -3.87 3.03
N LEU A 459 -0.68 -3.39 1.95
CA LEU A 459 0.76 -3.13 1.82
C LEU A 459 1.01 -2.16 0.66
N SER A 460 2.25 -1.69 0.54
CA SER A 460 2.71 -0.89 -0.60
C SER A 460 4.01 -1.46 -1.13
N PHE A 461 4.29 -1.21 -2.41
CA PHE A 461 5.58 -1.53 -3.01
C PHE A 461 6.00 -0.48 -4.02
N THR A 462 7.29 -0.45 -4.33
CA THR A 462 7.85 0.49 -5.29
C THR A 462 8.18 -0.21 -6.60
N LEU A 463 7.96 0.50 -7.69
CA LEU A 463 8.45 0.15 -9.02
C LEU A 463 9.49 1.19 -9.41
N ASN A 464 10.67 0.76 -9.83
CA ASN A 464 11.70 1.67 -10.28
C ASN A 464 11.26 2.35 -11.58
N ASP A 465 11.49 3.65 -11.66
CA ASP A 465 11.31 4.41 -12.90
C ASP A 465 12.38 3.95 -13.92
N LEU A 466 12.06 4.02 -15.21
CA LEU A 466 12.96 3.63 -16.31
C LEU A 466 13.20 4.84 -17.20
N ASP A 467 14.46 5.16 -17.50
CA ASP A 467 14.86 6.32 -18.30
C ASP A 467 14.24 7.65 -17.82
N ASN A 468 14.19 7.84 -16.49
CA ASN A 468 13.53 8.97 -15.81
C ASN A 468 12.02 9.10 -16.13
N ARG A 469 11.38 8.04 -16.64
CA ARG A 469 9.94 7.98 -16.87
C ARG A 469 9.26 7.16 -15.78
N LYS A 470 8.18 7.72 -15.26
CA LYS A 470 7.32 7.05 -14.28
C LYS A 470 6.40 6.04 -14.95
N VAL A 471 5.85 5.16 -14.12
CA VAL A 471 4.83 4.18 -14.52
C VAL A 471 3.63 4.85 -15.19
N LYS A 472 3.31 4.43 -16.42
CA LYS A 472 2.18 4.91 -17.22
C LYS A 472 0.93 4.06 -17.01
N LYS A 473 1.08 2.73 -16.98
CA LYS A 473 -0.02 1.78 -16.83
C LYS A 473 0.41 0.56 -16.03
N ILE A 474 -0.45 0.08 -15.14
CA ILE A 474 -0.32 -1.21 -14.46
C ILE A 474 -1.51 -2.12 -14.79
N VAL A 475 -1.27 -3.41 -14.94
CA VAL A 475 -2.31 -4.44 -15.06
C VAL A 475 -1.87 -5.69 -14.29
N ALA A 476 -2.70 -6.12 -13.33
CA ALA A 476 -2.46 -7.32 -12.53
C ALA A 476 -3.26 -8.49 -13.10
N HIS A 477 -2.61 -9.65 -13.26
CA HIS A 477 -3.28 -10.88 -13.68
C HIS A 477 -2.56 -12.11 -13.11
N ASN A 478 -3.29 -12.99 -12.44
CA ASN A 478 -2.75 -14.13 -11.68
C ASN A 478 -1.69 -13.65 -10.68
N ASN A 479 -0.47 -14.17 -10.76
CA ASN A 479 0.68 -13.76 -9.95
C ASN A 479 1.62 -12.81 -10.70
N GLN A 480 1.15 -12.15 -11.76
CA GLN A 480 1.96 -11.29 -12.62
C GLN A 480 1.40 -9.86 -12.64
N LEU A 481 2.31 -8.88 -12.63
CA LEU A 481 2.03 -7.47 -12.79
C LEU A 481 2.75 -6.97 -14.05
N TYR A 482 1.97 -6.47 -15.00
CA TYR A 482 2.46 -5.89 -16.25
C TYR A 482 2.47 -4.37 -16.13
N VAL A 483 3.60 -3.76 -16.47
CA VAL A 483 3.84 -2.33 -16.25
C VAL A 483 4.33 -1.70 -17.54
N LEU A 484 3.68 -0.63 -17.99
CA LEU A 484 4.17 0.20 -19.10
C LEU A 484 4.94 1.40 -18.56
N ILE A 485 6.18 1.55 -19.01
CA ILE A 485 7.06 2.69 -18.69
C ILE A 485 7.73 3.18 -19.98
N GLY A 486 7.41 4.39 -20.43
CA GLY A 486 7.95 4.92 -21.69
C GLY A 486 7.57 4.05 -22.90
N THR A 487 8.57 3.45 -23.56
CA THR A 487 8.41 2.49 -24.66
C THR A 487 8.47 1.04 -24.20
N HIS A 488 8.70 0.78 -22.91
CA HIS A 488 8.92 -0.56 -22.40
C HIS A 488 7.65 -1.14 -21.76
N ILE A 489 7.48 -2.45 -21.91
CA ILE A 489 6.62 -3.27 -21.05
C ILE A 489 7.50 -4.14 -20.17
N ILE A 490 7.18 -4.16 -18.88
CA ILE A 490 7.92 -4.92 -17.86
C ILE A 490 6.95 -5.87 -17.19
N ARG A 491 7.38 -7.12 -16.97
CA ARG A 491 6.64 -8.15 -16.24
C ARG A 491 7.29 -8.39 -14.89
N PHE A 492 6.51 -8.23 -13.83
CA PHE A 492 6.92 -8.53 -12.47
C PHE A 492 6.12 -9.71 -11.91
N LYS A 493 6.80 -10.62 -11.22
CA LYS A 493 6.16 -11.65 -10.40
C LYS A 493 5.77 -11.06 -9.06
N MET A 494 4.53 -11.27 -8.65
CA MET A 494 4.04 -10.92 -7.31
C MET A 494 4.30 -12.08 -6.34
N ASP A 495 4.83 -11.76 -5.17
CA ASP A 495 5.12 -12.72 -4.11
C ASP A 495 3.84 -13.24 -3.41
N SER A 496 4.00 -14.31 -2.62
CA SER A 496 3.00 -14.87 -1.72
C SER A 496 2.39 -13.83 -0.76
N GLN A 497 3.16 -12.80 -0.37
CA GLN A 497 2.67 -11.69 0.47
C GLN A 497 1.48 -10.94 -0.14
N ILE A 498 1.39 -10.87 -1.47
CA ILE A 498 0.24 -10.31 -2.20
C ILE A 498 -0.74 -11.42 -2.57
N THR A 499 -0.26 -12.48 -3.23
CA THR A 499 -1.12 -13.48 -3.86
C THR A 499 -1.90 -14.34 -2.85
N SER A 500 -1.40 -14.50 -1.62
CA SER A 500 -2.15 -15.16 -0.53
C SER A 500 -3.37 -14.37 -0.05
N LYS A 501 -3.44 -13.06 -0.34
CA LYS A 501 -4.56 -12.18 0.02
C LYS A 501 -5.69 -12.20 -1.02
N TYR A 502 -5.51 -12.93 -2.10
CA TYR A 502 -6.57 -13.17 -3.06
C TYR A 502 -7.71 -13.95 -2.43
N SER A 503 -8.94 -13.49 -2.67
CA SER A 503 -10.12 -14.24 -2.32
C SER A 503 -10.06 -15.62 -2.99
N LYS A 504 -10.34 -16.64 -2.18
CA LYS A 504 -10.59 -17.99 -2.71
C LYS A 504 -11.91 -17.91 -3.47
N THR A 505 -11.89 -18.32 -4.73
CA THR A 505 -13.09 -18.31 -5.58
C THR A 505 -14.16 -19.15 -4.89
N ASN A 506 -15.36 -18.59 -4.66
CA ASN A 506 -16.51 -19.37 -4.22
C ASN A 506 -16.91 -20.33 -5.36
N THR A 507 -16.34 -21.53 -5.36
CA THR A 507 -16.70 -22.64 -6.26
C THR A 507 -18.14 -23.14 -6.04
N ASN A 508 -18.83 -22.68 -4.98
CA ASN A 508 -20.18 -23.14 -4.64
C ASN A 508 -21.30 -22.58 -5.53
N ASN A 509 -21.04 -21.62 -6.43
CA ASN A 509 -22.07 -21.09 -7.35
C ASN A 509 -22.05 -21.69 -8.76
N LEU A 510 -21.23 -22.72 -9.01
CA LEU A 510 -21.24 -23.47 -10.28
C LEU A 510 -22.04 -24.79 -10.22
N LEU A 511 -22.47 -25.21 -9.02
CA LEU A 511 -23.34 -26.40 -8.82
C LEU A 511 -24.78 -26.03 -8.43
N ALA A 512 -25.10 -24.73 -8.38
CA ALA A 512 -26.47 -24.24 -8.18
C ALA A 512 -26.91 -23.45 -9.42
N LYS A 513 -27.02 -24.14 -10.55
CA LYS A 513 -27.81 -23.73 -11.70
C LYS A 513 -28.47 -24.93 -12.34
#